data_AF-A0A964PS99-F1
#
_entry.id   AF-A0A964PS99-F1
#
_cell.length_a   1.000
_cell.length_b   1.000
_cell.length_c   1.000
_cell.angle_alpha   90.00
_cell.angle_beta   90.00
_cell.angle_gamma   90.00
#
_symmetry.space_group_name_H-M   'P 1'
#
loop_
_entity.id
_entity.type
_entity.pdbx_description
1 polymer ?
#
loop_
_entity_poly.entity_id
_entity_poly.type
_entity_poly.pdbx_seq_one_letter_code
_entity_poly.pdbx_strand_id
1 'polypeptide(L)'
;MNRAVAELVSEKLLEPPSLVQHLAGIYSGAELKALSKTCGTPQSGPKEKVAQRLADADPTAMASLVRPHPAWICSARGRARADEYKAEKRFERDKAEQETIEFLRLRRLQAAALAVAQYESRQLFARGIGVDWSRYDPAEDTKLLDLVFLAVPAILTGVSPDAVQPLRIAASMALLWGTGDGSRWISPDTVAGITLPRSVAVRMFMFYARHKRELERWPAWAGAPVIAVMPTGDARSCAGCRALAGRAYSITDVPELPHARCTSGDGCRCTYSMRAK
;
A
#
# COMPACT_ATOMS: atom_id res chain seq x y z
N MET A 1 17.04 -10.59 29.45
CA MET A 1 15.92 -10.98 28.56
C MET A 1 14.93 -9.82 28.52
N ASN A 2 14.44 -9.43 27.35
CA ASN A 2 13.46 -8.35 27.21
C ASN A 2 12.15 -8.74 27.94
N ARG A 3 11.55 -7.82 28.71
CA ARG A 3 10.32 -8.06 29.48
C ARG A 3 9.17 -8.59 28.62
N ALA A 4 8.98 -8.04 27.42
CA ALA A 4 7.92 -8.50 26.51
C ALA A 4 8.14 -9.95 26.06
N VAL A 5 9.39 -10.35 25.80
CA VAL A 5 9.72 -11.74 25.44
C VAL A 5 9.51 -12.67 26.63
N ALA A 6 9.86 -12.22 27.85
CA ALA A 6 9.63 -12.98 29.08
C ALA A 6 8.14 -13.29 29.30
N GLU A 7 7.28 -12.28 29.09
CA GLU A 7 5.82 -12.41 29.20
C GLU A 7 5.28 -13.42 28.17
N LEU A 8 5.66 -13.30 26.89
CA LEU A 8 5.23 -14.23 25.84
C LEU A 8 5.68 -15.69 26.06
N VAL A 9 6.87 -15.88 26.65
CA VAL A 9 7.35 -17.21 27.07
C VAL A 9 6.52 -17.74 28.25
N SER A 10 6.24 -16.89 29.24
CA SER A 10 5.42 -17.28 30.41
C SER A 10 4.00 -17.67 30.02
N GLU A 11 3.45 -17.03 28.98
CA GLU A 11 2.13 -17.34 28.40
C GLU A 11 2.14 -18.54 27.45
N LYS A 12 3.32 -19.16 27.23
CA LYS A 12 3.53 -20.28 26.29
C LYS A 12 3.20 -19.94 24.83
N LEU A 13 3.32 -18.67 24.45
CA LEU A 13 3.18 -18.20 23.08
C LEU A 13 4.51 -18.30 22.31
N LEU A 14 5.62 -18.24 23.04
CA LEU A 14 6.96 -18.53 22.54
C LEU A 14 7.52 -19.78 23.21
N GLU A 15 8.30 -20.55 22.46
CA GLU A 15 9.01 -21.73 22.95
C GLU A 15 10.45 -21.74 22.40
N PRO A 16 11.40 -22.39 23.09
CA PRO A 16 12.75 -22.54 22.56
C PRO A 16 12.71 -23.34 21.25
N PRO A 17 13.48 -22.94 20.22
CA PRO A 17 13.62 -23.74 19.00
C PRO A 17 14.27 -25.09 19.30
N SER A 18 14.04 -26.07 18.42
CA SER A 18 14.91 -27.24 18.38
C SER A 18 16.35 -26.82 18.02
N LEU A 19 17.36 -27.62 18.39
CA LEU A 19 18.76 -27.32 18.05
C LEU A 19 18.95 -27.06 16.54
N VAL A 20 18.25 -27.81 15.70
CA VAL A 20 18.28 -27.66 14.24
C VAL A 20 17.69 -26.34 13.79
N GLN A 21 16.53 -25.96 14.33
CA GLN A 21 15.91 -24.65 14.06
C GLN A 21 16.79 -23.50 14.57
N HIS A 22 17.47 -23.70 15.69
CA HIS A 22 18.36 -22.70 16.29
C HIS A 22 19.60 -22.46 15.41
N LEU A 23 20.25 -23.54 14.97
CA LEU A 23 21.37 -23.48 14.01
C LEU A 23 20.95 -22.84 12.69
N ALA A 24 19.82 -23.26 12.14
CA ALA A 24 19.29 -22.72 10.89
C ALA A 24 18.79 -21.26 11.03
N GLY A 25 18.47 -20.81 12.25
CA GLY A 25 18.07 -19.43 12.51
C GLY A 25 19.27 -18.47 12.58
N ILE A 26 20.36 -18.88 13.23
CA ILE A 26 21.51 -18.00 13.50
C ILE A 26 22.51 -17.95 12.35
N TYR A 27 22.84 -19.12 11.78
CA TYR A 27 23.88 -19.21 10.76
C TYR A 27 23.28 -19.12 9.37
N SER A 28 23.95 -18.44 8.44
CA SER A 28 23.63 -18.47 7.02
C SER A 28 23.90 -19.85 6.39
N GLY A 29 23.38 -20.08 5.19
CA GLY A 29 23.63 -21.33 4.47
C GLY A 29 25.10 -21.57 4.12
N ALA A 30 25.90 -20.50 3.97
CA ALA A 30 27.34 -20.60 3.73
C ALA A 30 28.10 -20.99 5.01
N GLU A 31 27.76 -20.37 6.13
CA GLU A 31 28.37 -20.67 7.44
C GLU A 31 28.08 -22.10 7.89
N LEU A 32 26.84 -22.59 7.71
CA LEU A 32 26.51 -23.98 8.01
C LEU A 32 27.31 -24.98 7.16
N LYS A 33 27.57 -24.67 5.88
CA LYS A 33 28.41 -25.54 5.03
C LYS A 33 29.88 -25.52 5.46
N ALA A 34 30.40 -24.36 5.88
CA ALA A 34 31.75 -24.25 6.41
C ALA A 34 31.90 -25.04 7.74
N LEU A 35 30.91 -24.94 8.62
CA LEU A 35 30.81 -25.76 9.84
C LEU A 35 30.74 -27.25 9.48
N SER A 36 29.88 -27.63 8.53
CA SER A 36 29.77 -29.01 8.06
C SER A 36 31.08 -29.57 7.53
N LYS A 37 31.84 -28.76 6.78
CA LYS A 37 33.18 -29.15 6.30
C LYS A 37 34.13 -29.45 7.46
N THR A 38 34.13 -28.59 8.48
CA THR A 38 34.99 -28.72 9.68
C THR A 38 34.62 -29.95 10.51
N CYS A 39 33.32 -30.25 10.61
CA CYS A 39 32.80 -31.42 11.32
C CYS A 39 32.79 -32.71 10.46
N GLY A 40 33.29 -32.68 9.23
CA GLY A 40 33.32 -33.86 8.34
C GLY A 40 31.94 -34.34 7.86
N THR A 41 30.91 -33.49 7.90
CA THR A 41 29.54 -33.83 7.51
C THR A 41 29.20 -33.38 6.07
N PRO A 42 28.25 -34.05 5.38
CA PRO A 42 27.83 -33.66 4.03
C PRO A 42 27.20 -32.25 3.94
N GLN A 43 27.72 -31.42 3.03
CA GLN A 43 27.36 -30.00 2.85
C GLN A 43 26.22 -29.74 1.85
N SER A 44 25.72 -30.78 1.18
CA SER A 44 24.76 -30.64 0.08
C SER A 44 23.31 -30.52 0.56
N GLY A 45 22.51 -29.71 -0.14
CA GLY A 45 21.07 -29.60 0.05
C GLY A 45 20.61 -28.32 0.77
N PRO A 46 19.31 -28.27 1.13
CA PRO A 46 18.70 -27.15 1.84
C PRO A 46 19.34 -26.90 3.21
N LYS A 47 19.25 -25.66 3.66
CA LYS A 47 19.86 -25.16 4.90
C LYS A 47 19.51 -26.01 6.11
N GLU A 48 18.25 -26.38 6.24
CA GLU A 48 17.68 -27.15 7.35
C GLU A 48 18.24 -28.57 7.37
N LYS A 49 18.49 -29.18 6.20
CA LYS A 49 19.10 -30.52 6.12
C LYS A 49 20.57 -30.51 6.52
N VAL A 50 21.29 -29.44 6.20
CA VAL A 50 22.69 -29.27 6.63
C VAL A 50 22.75 -29.07 8.15
N ALA A 51 21.87 -28.21 8.71
CA ALA A 51 21.74 -28.03 10.16
C ALA A 51 21.36 -29.33 10.89
N GLN A 52 20.46 -30.13 10.32
CA GLN A 52 20.07 -31.43 10.88
C GLN A 52 21.27 -32.37 10.99
N ARG A 53 22.06 -32.53 9.92
CA ARG A 53 23.25 -33.40 9.93
C ARG A 53 24.30 -32.94 10.94
N LEU A 54 24.49 -31.63 11.08
CA LEU A 54 25.38 -31.07 12.10
C LEU A 54 24.90 -31.42 13.51
N ALA A 55 23.61 -31.22 13.78
CA ALA A 55 23.01 -31.54 15.07
C ALA A 55 23.05 -33.05 15.37
N ASP A 56 22.88 -33.92 14.36
CA ASP A 56 22.92 -35.38 14.52
C ASP A 56 24.36 -35.88 14.75
N ALA A 57 25.35 -35.25 14.10
CA ALA A 57 26.76 -35.65 14.20
C ALA A 57 27.39 -35.29 15.55
N ASP A 58 27.11 -34.09 16.08
CA ASP A 58 27.57 -33.68 17.41
C ASP A 58 26.58 -32.71 18.08
N PRO A 59 25.54 -33.23 18.76
CA PRO A 59 24.54 -32.41 19.43
C PRO A 59 25.14 -31.47 20.49
N THR A 60 26.19 -31.90 21.19
CA THR A 60 26.75 -31.18 22.33
C THR A 60 27.59 -29.99 21.89
N ALA A 61 28.44 -30.19 20.88
CA ALA A 61 29.20 -29.09 20.28
C ALA A 61 28.25 -28.07 19.63
N MET A 62 27.27 -28.54 18.87
CA MET A 62 26.30 -27.65 18.22
C MET A 62 25.46 -26.87 19.23
N ALA A 63 25.01 -27.50 20.33
CA ALA A 63 24.31 -26.80 21.41
C ALA A 63 25.17 -25.71 22.05
N SER A 64 26.47 -25.97 22.22
CA SER A 64 27.42 -25.00 22.77
C SER A 64 27.62 -23.80 21.85
N LEU A 65 27.58 -23.99 20.53
CA LEU A 65 27.69 -22.91 19.54
C LEU A 65 26.48 -21.98 19.52
N VAL A 66 25.28 -22.48 19.77
CA VAL A 66 24.05 -21.67 19.73
C VAL A 66 23.66 -21.07 21.09
N ARG A 67 24.18 -21.62 22.19
CA ARG A 67 23.90 -21.17 23.57
C ARG A 67 24.10 -19.66 23.80
N PRO A 68 25.13 -18.99 23.26
CA PRO A 68 25.31 -17.54 23.45
C PRO A 68 24.24 -16.68 22.76
N HIS A 69 23.42 -17.27 21.89
CA HIS A 69 22.49 -16.56 21.02
C HIS A 69 21.05 -17.01 21.32
N PRO A 70 20.43 -16.53 22.42
CA PRO A 70 19.07 -16.94 22.78
C PRO A 70 18.09 -16.63 21.66
N ALA A 71 17.28 -17.62 21.30
CA ALA A 71 16.28 -17.53 20.24
C ALA A 71 14.96 -18.15 20.72
N TRP A 72 13.88 -17.72 20.09
CA TRP A 72 12.53 -18.21 20.36
C TRP A 72 11.79 -18.40 19.04
N ILE A 73 10.93 -19.40 19.01
CA ILE A 73 9.97 -19.59 17.93
C ILE A 73 8.56 -19.42 18.47
N CYS A 74 7.64 -19.06 17.58
CA CYS A 74 6.23 -19.06 17.90
C CYS A 74 5.80 -20.50 18.20
N SER A 75 5.15 -20.74 19.34
CA SER A 75 4.60 -22.07 19.64
C SER A 75 3.37 -22.35 18.77
N ALA A 76 2.83 -23.57 18.80
CA ALA A 76 1.56 -23.86 18.13
C ALA A 76 0.43 -22.95 18.63
N ARG A 77 0.37 -22.72 19.95
CA ARG A 77 -0.58 -21.79 20.58
C ARG A 77 -0.31 -20.34 20.18
N GLY A 78 0.95 -19.92 20.15
CA GLY A 78 1.33 -18.59 19.68
C GLY A 78 0.91 -18.33 18.24
N ARG A 79 1.11 -19.32 17.34
CA ARG A 79 0.67 -19.25 15.95
C ARG A 79 -0.85 -19.12 15.84
N ALA A 80 -1.58 -19.99 16.53
CA ALA A 80 -3.04 -19.94 16.57
C ALA A 80 -3.54 -18.56 17.04
N ARG A 81 -2.95 -18.04 18.13
CA ARG A 81 -3.31 -16.70 18.66
C ARG A 81 -2.99 -15.57 17.68
N ALA A 82 -1.85 -15.64 17.00
CA ALA A 82 -1.48 -14.66 15.98
C ALA A 82 -2.42 -14.71 14.77
N ASP A 83 -2.86 -15.91 14.36
CA ASP A 83 -3.77 -16.08 13.23
C ASP A 83 -5.21 -15.67 13.58
N GLU A 84 -5.68 -15.95 14.80
CA GLU A 84 -6.93 -15.39 15.34
C GLU A 84 -6.92 -13.86 15.29
N TYR A 85 -5.85 -13.23 15.79
CA TYR A 85 -5.71 -11.78 15.76
C TYR A 85 -5.72 -11.23 14.33
N LYS A 86 -5.01 -11.87 13.39
CA LYS A 86 -5.04 -11.47 11.97
C LYS A 86 -6.46 -11.60 11.37
N ALA A 87 -7.19 -12.66 11.72
CA ALA A 87 -8.55 -12.88 11.26
C ALA A 87 -9.51 -11.82 11.81
N GLU A 88 -9.41 -11.51 13.10
CA GLU A 88 -10.17 -10.43 13.75
C GLU A 88 -9.88 -9.08 13.08
N LYS A 89 -8.59 -8.73 12.89
CA LYS A 89 -8.21 -7.46 12.23
C LYS A 89 -8.66 -7.39 10.77
N ARG A 90 -8.66 -8.51 10.05
CA ARG A 90 -9.22 -8.60 8.69
C ARG A 90 -10.72 -8.34 8.72
N PHE A 91 -11.45 -9.00 9.63
CA PHE A 91 -12.89 -8.82 9.78
C PHE A 91 -13.27 -7.38 10.14
N GLU A 92 -12.58 -6.77 11.11
CA GLU A 92 -12.76 -5.36 11.48
C GLU A 92 -12.55 -4.43 10.29
N ARG A 93 -11.49 -4.68 9.51
CA ARG A 93 -11.19 -3.90 8.31
C ARG A 93 -12.27 -4.05 7.25
N ASP A 94 -12.68 -5.28 6.97
CA ASP A 94 -13.69 -5.58 5.94
C ASP A 94 -15.03 -4.91 6.29
N LYS A 95 -15.40 -4.91 7.58
CA LYS A 95 -16.58 -4.19 8.07
C LYS A 95 -16.47 -2.68 7.83
N ALA A 96 -15.34 -2.07 8.19
CA ALA A 96 -15.11 -0.64 7.99
C ALA A 96 -15.05 -0.26 6.50
N GLU A 97 -14.45 -1.11 5.65
CA GLU A 97 -14.45 -0.93 4.20
C GLU A 97 -15.88 -0.97 3.63
N GLN A 98 -16.71 -1.93 4.08
CA GLN A 98 -18.11 -2.02 3.65
C GLN A 98 -18.92 -0.78 4.07
N GLU A 99 -18.77 -0.33 5.31
CA GLU A 99 -19.43 0.89 5.80
C GLU A 99 -19.02 2.13 4.99
N THR A 100 -17.73 2.25 4.67
CA THR A 100 -17.22 3.31 3.78
C THR A 100 -17.89 3.25 2.41
N ILE A 101 -18.00 2.07 1.81
CA ILE A 101 -18.67 1.86 0.51
C ILE A 101 -20.14 2.30 0.58
N GLU A 102 -20.87 1.94 1.63
CA GLU A 102 -22.27 2.36 1.78
C GLU A 102 -22.41 3.88 1.88
N PHE A 103 -21.53 4.55 2.64
CA PHE A 103 -21.53 6.02 2.67
C PHE A 103 -21.22 6.63 1.31
N LEU A 104 -20.26 6.07 0.55
CA LEU A 104 -19.93 6.54 -0.80
C LEU A 104 -21.09 6.33 -1.78
N ARG A 105 -21.80 5.20 -1.70
CA ARG A 105 -23.01 4.92 -2.50
C ARG A 105 -24.09 5.97 -2.26
N LEU A 106 -24.28 6.36 -1.01
CA LEU A 106 -25.24 7.37 -0.58
C LEU A 106 -24.71 8.82 -0.71
N ARG A 107 -23.53 9.03 -1.30
CA ARG A 107 -22.85 10.34 -1.43
C ARG A 107 -22.63 11.06 -0.08
N ARG A 108 -22.53 10.31 1.02
CA ARG A 108 -22.20 10.84 2.35
C ARG A 108 -20.68 10.89 2.52
N LEU A 109 -20.02 11.76 1.75
CA LEU A 109 -18.57 11.73 1.57
C LEU A 109 -17.79 12.00 2.86
N GLN A 110 -18.22 12.96 3.67
CA GLN A 110 -17.61 13.23 4.98
C GLN A 110 -17.74 12.03 5.92
N ALA A 111 -18.90 11.35 5.92
CA ALA A 111 -19.11 10.15 6.73
C ALA A 111 -18.22 8.99 6.27
N ALA A 112 -17.98 8.85 4.96
CA ALA A 112 -17.05 7.86 4.43
C ALA A 112 -15.61 8.11 4.93
N ALA A 113 -15.13 9.35 4.92
CA ALA A 113 -13.80 9.69 5.45
C ALA A 113 -13.70 9.42 6.97
N LEU A 114 -14.74 9.80 7.73
CA LEU A 114 -14.80 9.56 9.18
C LEU A 114 -14.87 8.08 9.55
N ALA A 115 -15.51 7.23 8.73
CA ALA A 115 -15.53 5.78 8.96
C ALA A 115 -14.11 5.19 8.94
N VAL A 116 -13.27 5.64 8.00
CA VAL A 116 -11.86 5.20 7.95
C VAL A 116 -11.08 5.76 9.14
N ALA A 117 -11.28 7.03 9.52
CA ALA A 117 -10.64 7.60 10.69
C ALA A 117 -11.00 6.86 11.98
N GLN A 118 -12.27 6.49 12.15
CA GLN A 118 -12.73 5.70 13.29
C GLN A 118 -12.06 4.32 13.33
N TYR A 119 -11.93 3.65 12.19
CA TYR A 119 -11.20 2.39 12.09
C TYR A 119 -9.71 2.56 12.48
N GLU A 120 -9.02 3.52 11.88
CA GLU A 120 -7.59 3.77 12.09
C GLU A 120 -7.28 4.19 13.54
N SER A 121 -8.17 4.95 14.19
CA SER A 121 -8.01 5.39 15.60
C SER A 121 -7.94 4.23 16.61
N ARG A 122 -8.41 3.03 16.21
CA ARG A 122 -8.41 1.83 17.04
C ARG A 122 -7.26 0.88 16.73
N GLN A 123 -6.40 1.21 15.75
CA GLN A 123 -5.32 0.33 15.34
C GLN A 123 -4.07 0.57 16.17
N LEU A 124 -3.38 -0.52 16.53
CA LEU A 124 -2.08 -0.46 17.18
C LEU A 124 -1.02 0.20 16.28
N PHE A 125 -1.15 -0.01 14.96
CA PHE A 125 -0.28 0.56 13.93
C PHE A 125 -1.14 1.27 12.89
N ALA A 126 -1.67 2.43 13.28
CA ALA A 126 -2.46 3.26 12.37
C ALA A 126 -1.59 3.80 11.21
N ARG A 127 -2.21 4.01 10.05
CA ARG A 127 -1.49 4.50 8.86
C ARG A 127 -1.13 5.99 8.97
N GLY A 128 -0.08 6.42 8.27
CA GLY A 128 0.33 7.82 8.18
C GLY A 128 1.20 8.28 9.35
N ILE A 129 2.36 8.84 9.05
CA ILE A 129 3.30 9.33 10.07
C ILE A 129 2.74 10.64 10.65
N GLY A 130 2.57 10.68 11.96
CA GLY A 130 2.14 11.89 12.68
C GLY A 130 0.65 12.23 12.56
N VAL A 131 -0.18 11.32 12.06
CA VAL A 131 -1.63 11.53 11.95
C VAL A 131 -2.31 11.12 13.26
N ASP A 132 -3.02 12.05 13.90
CA ASP A 132 -3.92 11.74 15.02
C ASP A 132 -5.32 11.40 14.49
N TRP A 133 -5.57 10.10 14.31
CA TRP A 133 -6.86 9.61 13.81
C TRP A 133 -8.03 9.84 14.78
N SER A 134 -7.77 10.08 16.07
CA SER A 134 -8.82 10.36 17.05
C SER A 134 -9.41 11.78 16.91
N ARG A 135 -8.65 12.68 16.27
CA ARG A 135 -9.00 14.09 16.01
C ARG A 135 -8.90 14.43 14.53
N TYR A 136 -9.17 13.45 13.68
CA TYR A 136 -9.03 13.59 12.24
C TYR A 136 -10.02 14.61 11.65
N ASP A 137 -9.53 15.56 10.86
CA ASP A 137 -10.35 16.49 10.09
C ASP A 137 -10.61 15.91 8.67
N PRO A 138 -11.86 15.56 8.33
CA PRO A 138 -12.19 14.98 7.02
C PRO A 138 -12.29 16.00 5.88
N ALA A 139 -12.04 17.29 6.12
CA ALA A 139 -12.29 18.35 5.13
C ALA A 139 -11.53 18.15 3.81
N GLU A 140 -10.25 17.79 3.85
CA GLU A 140 -9.47 17.61 2.63
C GLU A 140 -9.85 16.33 1.86
N ASP A 141 -10.12 15.24 2.58
CA ASP A 141 -10.62 14.00 1.96
C ASP A 141 -12.00 14.24 1.34
N THR A 142 -12.89 14.95 2.01
CA THR A 142 -14.23 15.29 1.50
C THR A 142 -14.14 16.04 0.18
N LYS A 143 -13.27 17.07 0.08
CA LYS A 143 -13.05 17.82 -1.17
C LYS A 143 -12.52 16.93 -2.30
N LEU A 144 -11.60 16.02 -2.00
CA LEU A 144 -11.10 15.08 -2.99
C LEU A 144 -12.20 14.13 -3.49
N LEU A 145 -13.02 13.61 -2.57
CA LEU A 145 -14.16 12.77 -2.92
C LEU A 145 -15.17 13.55 -3.77
N ASP A 146 -15.48 14.79 -3.42
CA ASP A 146 -16.37 15.65 -4.21
C ASP A 146 -15.86 15.77 -5.65
N LEU A 147 -14.56 16.00 -5.85
CA LEU A 147 -13.96 16.08 -7.18
C LEU A 147 -14.06 14.76 -7.98
N VAL A 148 -13.86 13.60 -7.33
CA VAL A 148 -14.07 12.28 -7.98
C VAL A 148 -15.51 12.13 -8.47
N PHE A 149 -16.46 12.65 -7.68
CA PHE A 149 -17.88 12.47 -7.87
C PHE A 149 -18.54 13.54 -8.74
N LEU A 150 -17.87 14.68 -8.94
CA LEU A 150 -18.33 15.84 -9.70
C LEU A 150 -18.29 15.59 -11.21
N ALA A 151 -17.18 15.11 -11.74
CA ALA A 151 -16.97 14.99 -13.18
C ALA A 151 -16.44 13.60 -13.58
N VAL A 152 -16.52 13.29 -14.87
CA VAL A 152 -15.79 12.17 -15.48
C VAL A 152 -14.60 12.81 -16.20
N PRO A 153 -13.34 12.46 -15.85
CA PRO A 153 -12.15 13.01 -16.51
C PRO A 153 -12.21 12.81 -18.02
N ALA A 154 -11.64 13.72 -18.80
CA ALA A 154 -11.72 13.71 -20.26
C ALA A 154 -11.21 12.39 -20.87
N ILE A 155 -10.16 11.80 -20.27
CA ILE A 155 -9.60 10.50 -20.66
C ILE A 155 -10.59 9.33 -20.49
N LEU A 156 -11.63 9.49 -19.67
CA LEU A 156 -12.63 8.48 -19.35
C LEU A 156 -14.00 8.76 -19.98
N THR A 157 -14.08 9.69 -20.93
CA THR A 157 -15.35 10.05 -21.61
C THR A 157 -16.01 8.88 -22.35
N GLY A 158 -15.22 7.89 -22.79
CA GLY A 158 -15.74 6.66 -23.41
C GLY A 158 -16.19 5.57 -22.42
N VAL A 159 -16.11 5.81 -21.10
CA VAL A 159 -16.51 4.82 -20.10
C VAL A 159 -18.01 4.57 -20.16
N SER A 160 -18.42 3.30 -20.12
CA SER A 160 -19.82 2.91 -20.02
C SER A 160 -20.50 3.59 -18.83
N PRO A 161 -21.70 4.19 -18.99
CA PRO A 161 -22.42 4.83 -17.89
C PRO A 161 -22.55 3.94 -16.64
N ASP A 162 -22.79 2.64 -16.83
CA ASP A 162 -22.96 1.66 -15.75
C ASP A 162 -21.66 1.42 -14.96
N ALA A 163 -20.50 1.67 -15.58
CA ALA A 163 -19.19 1.51 -14.95
C ALA A 163 -18.72 2.76 -14.20
N VAL A 164 -19.29 3.95 -14.47
CA VAL A 164 -18.84 5.22 -13.88
C VAL A 164 -18.97 5.20 -12.36
N GLN A 165 -20.12 4.80 -11.83
CA GLN A 165 -20.35 4.81 -10.38
C GLN A 165 -19.48 3.78 -9.64
N PRO A 166 -19.34 2.51 -10.09
CA PRO A 166 -18.36 1.57 -9.54
C PRO A 166 -16.92 2.11 -9.55
N LEU A 167 -16.48 2.73 -10.65
CA LEU A 167 -15.14 3.30 -10.76
C LEU A 167 -14.91 4.45 -9.78
N ARG A 168 -15.90 5.34 -9.60
CA ARG A 168 -15.85 6.43 -8.62
C ARG A 168 -15.76 5.92 -7.19
N ILE A 169 -16.53 4.90 -6.83
CA ILE A 169 -16.46 4.27 -5.51
C ILE A 169 -15.08 3.64 -5.29
N ALA A 170 -14.57 2.87 -6.26
CA ALA A 170 -13.25 2.26 -6.14
C ALA A 170 -12.11 3.30 -6.03
N ALA A 171 -12.20 4.41 -6.78
CA ALA A 171 -11.25 5.52 -6.69
C ALA A 171 -11.31 6.23 -5.34
N SER A 172 -12.52 6.46 -4.84
CA SER A 172 -12.77 7.03 -3.52
C SER A 172 -12.20 6.15 -2.40
N MET A 173 -12.45 4.83 -2.47
CA MET A 173 -11.87 3.86 -1.54
C MET A 173 -10.35 3.87 -1.61
N ALA A 174 -9.76 3.92 -2.80
CA ALA A 174 -8.32 3.97 -2.96
C ALA A 174 -7.70 5.24 -2.35
N LEU A 175 -8.34 6.41 -2.53
CA LEU A 175 -7.94 7.65 -1.86
C LEU A 175 -8.03 7.52 -0.34
N LEU A 176 -9.20 7.15 0.19
CA LEU A 176 -9.46 7.09 1.63
C LEU A 176 -8.59 6.07 2.34
N TRP A 177 -8.40 4.88 1.77
CA TRP A 177 -7.63 3.78 2.38
C TRP A 177 -6.13 3.81 2.03
N GLY A 178 -5.68 4.85 1.32
CA GLY A 178 -4.27 5.04 0.98
C GLY A 178 -3.68 3.96 0.07
N THR A 179 -4.49 3.39 -0.84
CA THR A 179 -4.04 2.36 -1.78
C THR A 179 -3.89 2.92 -3.19
N GLY A 180 -3.07 2.25 -4.01
CA GLY A 180 -2.63 2.81 -5.30
C GLY A 180 -3.55 2.58 -6.50
N ASP A 181 -4.48 1.61 -6.47
CA ASP A 181 -5.18 1.18 -7.69
C ASP A 181 -6.67 0.83 -7.55
N GLY A 182 -7.20 0.77 -6.32
CA GLY A 182 -8.59 0.44 -5.99
C GLY A 182 -9.10 -0.89 -6.56
N SER A 183 -8.21 -1.77 -7.03
CA SER A 183 -8.55 -3.05 -7.66
C SER A 183 -9.39 -3.96 -6.75
N ARG A 184 -9.18 -3.86 -5.44
CA ARG A 184 -9.93 -4.58 -4.40
C ARG A 184 -11.43 -4.25 -4.38
N TRP A 185 -11.84 -3.04 -4.76
CA TRP A 185 -13.23 -2.57 -4.59
C TRP A 185 -13.98 -2.38 -5.91
N ILE A 186 -13.42 -2.86 -7.02
CA ILE A 186 -14.10 -2.91 -8.30
C ILE A 186 -14.39 -4.35 -8.68
N SER A 187 -15.62 -4.63 -9.10
CA SER A 187 -16.01 -5.98 -9.50
C SER A 187 -15.20 -6.44 -10.71
N PRO A 188 -14.72 -7.71 -10.72
CA PRO A 188 -14.17 -8.34 -11.90
C PRO A 188 -15.12 -8.38 -13.11
N ASP A 189 -16.41 -8.13 -12.91
CA ASP A 189 -17.44 -8.11 -13.96
C ASP A 189 -17.77 -6.70 -14.46
N THR A 190 -17.20 -5.65 -13.87
CA THR A 190 -17.44 -4.27 -14.33
C THR A 190 -16.86 -4.09 -15.75
N VAL A 191 -17.74 -3.92 -16.74
CA VAL A 191 -17.35 -3.65 -18.13
C VAL A 191 -17.20 -2.14 -18.33
N ALA A 192 -15.96 -1.66 -18.36
CA ALA A 192 -15.68 -0.23 -18.45
C ALA A 192 -15.97 0.36 -19.85
N GLY A 193 -16.04 -0.45 -20.90
CA GLY A 193 -16.28 0.03 -22.27
C GLY A 193 -15.09 0.78 -22.91
N ILE A 194 -13.91 0.75 -22.28
CA ILE A 194 -12.69 1.40 -22.75
C ILE A 194 -11.51 0.43 -22.78
N THR A 195 -10.46 0.80 -23.51
CA THR A 195 -9.23 0.00 -23.64
C THR A 195 -8.33 0.05 -22.41
N LEU A 196 -8.49 1.04 -21.54
CA LEU A 196 -7.72 1.13 -20.30
C LEU A 196 -8.13 0.01 -19.32
N PRO A 197 -7.17 -0.66 -18.66
CA PRO A 197 -7.49 -1.57 -17.57
C PRO A 197 -8.29 -0.85 -16.48
N ARG A 198 -9.21 -1.56 -15.81
CA ARG A 198 -10.04 -1.00 -14.74
C ARG A 198 -9.25 -0.30 -13.64
N SER A 199 -8.17 -0.93 -13.17
CA SER A 199 -7.28 -0.37 -12.14
C SER A 199 -6.58 0.92 -12.61
N VAL A 200 -6.42 1.10 -13.92
CA VAL A 200 -5.93 2.34 -14.52
C VAL A 200 -7.04 3.38 -14.58
N ALA A 201 -8.25 3.00 -14.97
CA ALA A 201 -9.40 3.90 -14.96
C ALA A 201 -9.72 4.44 -13.55
N VAL A 202 -9.64 3.58 -12.52
CA VAL A 202 -9.72 3.99 -11.11
C VAL A 202 -8.66 5.03 -10.77
N ARG A 203 -7.39 4.75 -11.11
CA ARG A 203 -6.29 5.70 -10.93
C ARG A 203 -6.52 7.03 -11.64
N MET A 204 -7.12 7.03 -12.83
CA MET A 204 -7.40 8.26 -13.56
C MET A 204 -8.38 9.19 -12.81
N PHE A 205 -9.42 8.65 -12.17
CA PHE A 205 -10.28 9.43 -11.27
C PHE A 205 -9.51 9.98 -10.07
N MET A 206 -8.64 9.17 -9.45
CA MET A 206 -7.84 9.60 -8.30
C MET A 206 -6.88 10.74 -8.67
N PHE A 207 -6.14 10.57 -9.76
CA PHE A 207 -5.20 11.58 -10.24
C PHE A 207 -5.93 12.85 -10.65
N TYR A 208 -7.09 12.74 -11.29
CA TYR A 208 -7.92 13.89 -11.63
C TYR A 208 -8.26 14.72 -10.39
N ALA A 209 -8.81 14.08 -9.36
CA ALA A 209 -9.18 14.76 -8.13
C ALA A 209 -7.96 15.42 -7.45
N ARG A 210 -6.83 14.72 -7.38
CA ARG A 210 -5.60 15.26 -6.78
C ARG A 210 -5.08 16.48 -7.55
N HIS A 211 -5.03 16.41 -8.88
CA HIS A 211 -4.56 17.50 -9.72
C HIS A 211 -5.49 18.70 -9.70
N LYS A 212 -6.82 18.48 -9.69
CA LYS A 212 -7.78 19.58 -9.50
C LYS A 212 -7.60 20.24 -8.13
N ARG A 213 -7.48 19.46 -7.07
CA ARG A 213 -7.24 19.97 -5.71
C ARG A 213 -5.92 20.74 -5.60
N GLU A 214 -4.88 20.28 -6.28
CA GLU A 214 -3.59 20.97 -6.36
C GLU A 214 -3.73 22.35 -7.00
N LEU A 215 -4.40 22.43 -8.17
CA LEU A 215 -4.65 23.71 -8.84
C LEU A 215 -5.50 24.66 -7.99
N GLU A 216 -6.52 24.16 -7.28
CA GLU A 216 -7.36 24.98 -6.38
C GLU A 216 -6.58 25.60 -5.21
N ARG A 217 -5.48 24.96 -4.78
CA ARG A 217 -4.64 25.47 -3.69
C ARG A 217 -3.68 26.56 -4.15
N TRP A 218 -3.48 26.73 -5.46
CA TRP A 218 -2.54 27.72 -5.97
C TRP A 218 -3.13 29.12 -5.85
N PRO A 219 -2.48 30.04 -5.11
CA PRO A 219 -3.06 31.32 -4.80
C PRO A 219 -3.24 32.19 -6.05
N ALA A 220 -4.47 32.67 -6.27
CA ALA A 220 -4.78 33.62 -7.33
C ALA A 220 -3.95 34.92 -7.23
N TRP A 221 -3.48 35.27 -6.02
CA TRP A 221 -2.68 36.46 -5.74
C TRP A 221 -1.19 36.33 -6.11
N ALA A 222 -0.70 35.15 -6.52
CA ALA A 222 0.69 34.95 -6.94
C ALA A 222 1.05 35.59 -8.30
N GLY A 223 0.19 36.46 -8.85
CA GLY A 223 0.42 37.15 -10.11
C GLY A 223 0.47 36.19 -11.28
N ALA A 224 -0.69 35.77 -11.80
CA ALA A 224 -0.83 34.90 -12.98
C ALA A 224 0.31 33.86 -13.11
N PRO A 225 0.38 32.87 -12.19
CA PRO A 225 1.48 31.91 -12.18
C PRO A 225 1.53 31.19 -13.52
N VAL A 226 2.72 31.15 -14.12
CA VAL A 226 2.95 30.35 -15.32
C VAL A 226 2.96 28.89 -14.88
N ILE A 227 1.99 28.11 -15.35
CA ILE A 227 1.88 26.70 -15.04
C ILE A 227 2.55 25.90 -16.14
N ALA A 228 3.37 24.91 -15.75
CA ALA A 228 3.89 23.90 -16.65
C ALA A 228 3.31 22.53 -16.26
N VAL A 229 3.06 21.70 -17.27
CA VAL A 229 2.90 20.26 -17.05
C VAL A 229 4.28 19.63 -17.11
N MET A 230 4.61 18.84 -16.09
CA MET A 230 5.88 18.12 -15.96
C MET A 230 5.62 16.62 -16.14
N PRO A 231 5.77 16.07 -17.36
CA PRO A 231 5.86 14.63 -17.55
C PRO A 231 7.10 14.08 -16.84
N THR A 232 7.09 12.79 -16.48
CA THR A 232 8.26 12.16 -15.87
C THR A 232 9.49 12.16 -16.79
N GLY A 233 9.29 12.19 -18.12
CA GLY A 233 10.38 12.31 -19.09
C GLY A 233 11.16 11.01 -19.33
N ASP A 234 10.74 9.89 -18.73
CA ASP A 234 11.36 8.58 -18.92
C ASP A 234 10.83 7.85 -20.17
N ALA A 235 11.44 6.70 -20.48
CA ALA A 235 11.04 5.84 -21.60
C ALA A 235 9.56 5.39 -21.55
N ARG A 236 8.92 5.44 -20.38
CA ARG A 236 7.51 5.07 -20.16
C ARG A 236 6.54 6.24 -20.32
N SER A 237 7.02 7.46 -20.53
CA SER A 237 6.16 8.60 -20.84
C SER A 237 5.50 8.38 -22.21
N CYS A 238 4.19 8.54 -22.33
CA CYS A 238 3.53 8.37 -23.63
C CYS A 238 3.71 9.62 -24.52
N ALA A 239 3.43 9.49 -25.82
CA ALA A 239 3.52 10.61 -26.77
C ALA A 239 2.63 11.79 -26.36
N GLY A 240 1.42 11.50 -25.85
CA GLY A 240 0.49 12.52 -25.36
C GLY A 240 1.08 13.35 -24.21
N CYS A 241 1.72 12.70 -23.23
CA CYS A 241 2.37 13.40 -22.11
C CYS A 241 3.62 14.16 -22.57
N ARG A 242 4.47 13.56 -23.41
CA ARG A 242 5.68 14.24 -23.93
C ARG A 242 5.37 15.53 -24.67
N ALA A 243 4.25 15.57 -25.40
CA ALA A 243 3.82 16.76 -26.13
C ALA A 243 3.51 17.96 -25.22
N LEU A 244 3.28 17.74 -23.92
CA LEU A 244 3.01 18.78 -22.93
C LEU A 244 4.29 19.40 -22.34
N ALA A 245 5.43 18.72 -22.48
CA ALA A 245 6.69 19.17 -21.88
C ALA A 245 7.13 20.53 -22.45
N GLY A 246 7.66 21.39 -21.58
CA GLY A 246 8.22 22.70 -21.95
C GLY A 246 7.18 23.77 -22.29
N ARG A 247 5.88 23.46 -22.26
CA ARG A 247 4.81 24.42 -22.50
C ARG A 247 4.47 25.22 -21.23
N ALA A 248 4.06 26.46 -21.44
CA ALA A 248 3.61 27.39 -20.42
C ALA A 248 2.11 27.63 -20.60
N TYR A 249 1.37 27.60 -19.49
CA TYR A 249 -0.07 27.76 -19.44
C TYR A 249 -0.46 28.78 -18.37
N SER A 250 -1.62 29.40 -18.55
CA SER A 250 -2.33 30.08 -17.46
C SER A 250 -3.05 29.02 -16.59
N ILE A 251 -3.54 29.43 -15.41
CA ILE A 251 -4.37 28.55 -14.57
C ILE A 251 -5.71 28.18 -15.21
N THR A 252 -6.23 29.01 -16.13
CA THR A 252 -7.50 28.76 -16.82
C THR A 252 -7.33 27.87 -18.05
N ASP A 253 -6.13 27.86 -18.66
CA ASP A 253 -5.89 27.18 -19.94
C ASP A 253 -4.99 25.94 -19.81
N VAL A 254 -4.50 25.64 -18.61
CA VAL A 254 -3.68 24.45 -18.37
C VAL A 254 -4.50 23.18 -18.67
N PRO A 255 -3.96 22.23 -19.46
CA PRO A 255 -4.70 21.03 -19.82
C PRO A 255 -4.97 20.18 -18.58
N GLU A 256 -6.15 19.57 -18.56
CA GLU A 256 -6.53 18.63 -17.51
C GLU A 256 -5.53 17.47 -17.39
N LEU A 257 -5.21 17.11 -16.14
CA LEU A 257 -4.52 15.87 -15.81
C LEU A 257 -5.49 14.94 -15.07
N PRO A 258 -5.60 13.66 -15.44
CA PRO A 258 -4.91 12.99 -16.55
C PRO A 258 -5.28 13.54 -17.92
N HIS A 259 -4.27 13.74 -18.77
CA HIS A 259 -4.48 14.25 -20.11
C HIS A 259 -5.33 13.27 -20.95
N ALA A 260 -6.31 13.78 -21.69
CA ALA A 260 -7.26 12.97 -22.48
C ALA A 260 -6.58 11.99 -23.46
N ARG A 261 -5.40 12.35 -23.98
CA ARG A 261 -4.56 11.52 -24.88
C ARG A 261 -3.50 10.68 -24.17
N CYS A 262 -3.55 10.53 -22.85
CA CYS A 262 -2.60 9.68 -22.13
C CYS A 262 -2.88 8.20 -22.42
N THR A 263 -1.83 7.43 -22.69
CA THR A 263 -1.92 5.98 -22.93
C THR A 263 -1.11 5.15 -21.94
N SER A 264 -0.72 5.74 -20.79
CA SER A 264 0.08 5.03 -19.79
C SER A 264 -0.72 3.92 -19.10
N GLY A 265 -0.16 2.71 -19.09
CA GLY A 265 -0.72 1.56 -18.35
C GLY A 265 -0.57 1.66 -16.83
N ASP A 266 0.17 2.64 -16.32
CA ASP A 266 0.37 2.87 -14.89
C ASP A 266 -0.52 3.99 -14.33
N GLY A 267 -1.31 4.64 -15.19
CA GLY A 267 -2.04 5.86 -14.85
C GLY A 267 -1.27 7.15 -15.15
N CYS A 268 -1.82 8.31 -14.78
CA CYS A 268 -1.15 9.58 -15.00
C CYS A 268 0.11 9.71 -14.12
N ARG A 269 1.23 10.07 -14.74
CA ARG A 269 2.51 10.31 -14.05
C ARG A 269 3.02 11.75 -14.24
N CYS A 270 2.14 12.63 -14.76
CA CYS A 270 2.45 14.04 -14.92
C CYS A 270 2.10 14.77 -13.62
N THR A 271 2.73 15.92 -13.41
CA THR A 271 2.39 16.84 -12.31
C THR A 271 2.27 18.24 -12.87
N TYR A 272 1.56 19.11 -12.17
CA TYR A 272 1.66 20.53 -12.44
C TYR A 272 2.85 21.12 -11.68
N SER A 273 3.46 22.16 -12.23
CA SER A 273 4.49 22.94 -11.56
C SER A 273 4.23 24.42 -11.81
N MET A 274 4.29 25.23 -10.75
CA MET A 274 4.33 26.68 -10.87
C MET A 274 5.75 27.13 -11.23
N ARG A 275 5.86 27.99 -12.23
CA ARG A 275 7.09 28.71 -12.56
C ARG A 275 6.95 30.15 -12.10
N ALA A 276 7.94 30.63 -11.34
CA ALA A 276 8.14 32.06 -11.18
C ALA A 276 8.48 32.65 -12.55
N LYS A 277 7.95 33.85 -12.85
CA LYS A 277 8.34 34.60 -14.05
C LYS A 277 9.81 34.95 -14.03
#